data_AF-A0A537R274-F1
#
_entry.id   AF-A0A537R274-F1
#
_cell.length_a   1.000
_cell.length_b   1.000
_cell.length_c   1.000
_cell.angle_alpha   90.00
_cell.angle_beta   90.00
_cell.angle_gamma   90.00
#
_symmetry.space_group_name_H-M   'P 1'
#
loop_
_entity.id
_entity.type
_entity.pdbx_description
1 polymer ?
#
loop_
_entity_poly.entity_id
_entity_poly.type
_entity_poly.pdbx_seq_one_letter_code
_entity_poly.pdbx_strand_id
1 'polypeptide(L)'
;LSEALRASWLPKITSGWFFRAESFFSIARYLDEVGQGSKNGPPDYLSYSHGEGFLRFFEERCQKQGIYIFDEPESALSPSRQIEFLKLMRRMDNSRNCQIIMATHSPMLMAYPNARLLRLSKYGLETVSVEQTDHFKVMREFWDDPAGFVEAAIDE
;
A
#
# COMPACT_ATOMS: atom_id res chain seq x y z
N LEU A 1 -11.55 28.75 -21.43
CA LEU A 1 -10.17 28.21 -21.26
C LEU A 1 -10.11 26.69 -21.45
N SER A 2 -11.03 25.90 -20.88
CA SER A 2 -11.13 24.44 -21.08
C SER A 2 -11.38 24.03 -22.54
N GLU A 3 -12.09 24.83 -23.33
CA GLU A 3 -12.31 24.60 -24.77
C GLU A 3 -11.08 24.90 -25.64
N ALA A 4 -10.06 25.58 -25.08
CA ALA A 4 -8.88 26.05 -25.81
C ALA A 4 -7.57 25.37 -25.38
N LEU A 5 -7.59 24.56 -24.32
CA LEU A 5 -6.41 23.88 -23.79
C LEU A 5 -6.66 22.37 -23.69
N ARG A 6 -5.80 21.58 -24.35
CA ARG A 6 -5.78 20.13 -24.24
C ARG A 6 -4.54 19.72 -23.47
N ALA A 7 -4.69 19.36 -22.19
CA ALA A 7 -3.61 18.77 -21.43
C ALA A 7 -3.25 17.41 -22.06
N SER A 8 -1.98 17.26 -22.44
CA SER A 8 -1.44 15.99 -22.93
C SER A 8 -0.08 15.77 -22.27
N TRP A 9 0.16 14.55 -21.83
CA TRP A 9 1.43 14.11 -21.27
C TRP A 9 1.87 12.86 -22.01
N LEU A 10 3.16 12.81 -22.36
CA LEU A 10 3.80 11.64 -22.98
C LEU A 10 4.87 11.13 -22.01
N PRO A 11 4.92 9.81 -21.74
CA PRO A 11 3.96 8.79 -22.17
C PRO A 11 2.61 8.97 -21.46
N LYS A 12 1.50 8.85 -22.21
CA LYS A 12 0.16 8.90 -21.62
C LYS A 12 -0.07 7.60 -20.86
N ILE A 13 0.07 7.66 -19.53
CA ILE A 13 -0.24 6.53 -18.67
C ILE A 13 -1.77 6.42 -18.58
N THR A 14 -2.37 5.47 -19.29
CA THR A 14 -3.81 5.18 -19.28
C THR A 14 -4.18 4.06 -18.31
N SER A 15 -3.18 3.38 -17.77
CA SER A 15 -3.32 2.29 -16.81
C SER A 15 -2.83 2.73 -15.45
N GLY A 16 -3.58 2.38 -14.43
CA GLY A 16 -3.28 2.74 -13.06
C GLY A 16 -4.37 2.20 -12.16
N TRP A 17 -4.08 2.19 -10.86
CA TRP A 17 -5.04 1.67 -9.90
C TRP A 17 -4.96 2.44 -8.60
N PHE A 18 -6.13 2.67 -8.01
CA PHE A 18 -6.27 3.29 -6.71
C PHE A 18 -6.74 2.21 -5.73
N PHE A 19 -5.95 2.00 -4.68
CA PHE A 19 -6.27 1.12 -3.58
C PHE A 19 -6.61 1.93 -2.34
N ARG A 20 -7.69 1.54 -1.67
CA ARG A 20 -8.07 2.06 -0.37
C ARG A 20 -8.43 0.88 0.53
N ALA A 21 -7.98 0.90 1.78
CA ALA A 21 -8.14 -0.21 2.70
C ALA A 21 -9.61 -0.65 2.89
N GLU A 22 -10.55 0.29 2.93
CA GLU A 22 -11.99 0.02 3.10
C GLU A 22 -12.59 -0.67 1.87
N SER A 23 -11.99 -0.48 0.70
CA SER A 23 -12.37 -1.20 -0.53
C SER A 23 -11.82 -2.61 -0.57
N PHE A 24 -10.96 -3.02 0.38
CA PHE A 24 -10.38 -4.36 0.40
C PHE A 24 -11.47 -5.44 0.48
N PHE A 25 -12.46 -5.28 1.37
CA PHE A 25 -13.53 -6.27 1.52
C PHE A 25 -14.42 -6.37 0.28
N SER A 26 -14.71 -5.26 -0.40
CA SER A 26 -15.51 -5.28 -1.62
C SER A 26 -14.73 -5.85 -2.81
N ILE A 27 -13.42 -5.57 -2.91
CA ILE A 27 -12.54 -6.17 -3.90
C ILE A 27 -12.39 -7.67 -3.65
N ALA A 28 -12.16 -8.10 -2.40
CA ALA A 28 -12.05 -9.52 -2.05
C ALA A 28 -13.34 -10.29 -2.41
N ARG A 29 -14.51 -9.76 -2.03
CA ARG A 29 -15.80 -10.35 -2.41
C ARG A 29 -16.03 -10.40 -3.92
N TYR A 30 -15.70 -9.32 -4.63
CA TYR A 30 -15.77 -9.30 -6.10
C TYR A 30 -14.86 -10.36 -6.73
N LEU A 31 -13.68 -10.60 -6.16
CA LEU A 31 -12.75 -11.61 -6.65
C LEU A 31 -13.24 -13.03 -6.39
N ASP A 32 -13.88 -13.28 -5.24
CA ASP A 32 -14.57 -14.54 -4.97
C ASP A 32 -15.70 -14.78 -5.98
N GLU A 33 -16.50 -13.74 -6.28
CA GLU A 33 -17.63 -13.83 -7.21
C GLU A 33 -17.20 -14.03 -8.67
N VAL A 34 -16.20 -13.28 -9.16
CA VAL A 34 -15.67 -13.40 -10.52
C VAL A 34 -14.94 -14.72 -10.72
N GLY A 35 -14.34 -15.25 -9.66
CA GLY A 35 -13.71 -16.55 -9.67
C GLY A 35 -14.66 -17.69 -10.08
N GLN A 36 -15.89 -17.69 -9.57
CA GLN A 36 -16.82 -18.79 -9.76
C GLN A 36 -17.22 -19.06 -11.24
N GLY A 37 -16.88 -18.16 -12.18
CA GLY A 37 -17.20 -18.29 -13.61
C GLY A 37 -16.05 -18.74 -14.54
N SER A 38 -14.84 -19.02 -14.04
CA SER A 38 -13.71 -19.44 -14.87
C SER A 38 -13.76 -20.93 -15.24
N LYS A 39 -13.50 -21.28 -16.52
CA LYS A 39 -13.45 -22.67 -17.02
C LYS A 39 -12.36 -23.55 -16.38
N ASN A 40 -11.50 -22.97 -15.54
CA ASN A 40 -10.46 -23.68 -14.77
C ASN A 40 -10.90 -24.03 -13.33
N GLY A 41 -12.20 -24.01 -13.04
CA GLY A 41 -12.74 -24.19 -11.69
C GLY A 41 -12.77 -22.87 -10.91
N PRO A 42 -13.55 -22.79 -9.82
CA PRO A 42 -13.56 -21.59 -8.99
C PRO A 42 -12.13 -21.38 -8.45
N PRO A 43 -11.47 -20.23 -8.71
CA PRO A 43 -10.33 -19.83 -7.92
C PRO A 43 -10.88 -19.61 -6.51
N ASP A 44 -10.46 -20.51 -5.65
CA ASP A 44 -10.97 -20.67 -4.31
C ASP A 44 -10.24 -19.67 -3.39
N TYR A 45 -10.46 -18.37 -3.63
CA TYR A 45 -9.82 -17.29 -2.88
C TYR A 45 -10.23 -17.25 -1.40
N LEU A 46 -11.31 -17.98 -1.04
CA LEU A 46 -11.77 -18.22 0.33
C LEU A 46 -11.18 -19.47 0.98
N SER A 47 -10.70 -20.48 0.23
CA SER A 47 -10.02 -21.64 0.83
C SER A 47 -8.51 -21.46 0.98
N TYR A 48 -7.92 -20.52 0.25
CA TYR A 48 -6.57 -20.04 0.52
C TYR A 48 -6.63 -18.92 1.56
N SER A 49 -5.66 -18.90 2.50
CA SER A 49 -5.62 -17.89 3.57
C SER A 49 -5.79 -16.48 2.97
N HIS A 50 -6.64 -15.63 3.57
CA HIS A 50 -7.21 -14.38 3.02
C HIS A 50 -6.19 -13.37 2.41
N GLY A 51 -4.88 -13.62 2.51
CA GLY A 51 -3.81 -12.79 1.94
C GLY A 51 -3.09 -13.31 0.70
N GLU A 52 -3.28 -14.56 0.25
CA GLU A 52 -2.67 -15.02 -1.02
C GLU A 52 -3.39 -14.49 -2.26
N GLY A 53 -4.73 -14.40 -2.22
CA GLY A 53 -5.53 -13.78 -3.27
C GLY A 53 -5.19 -12.31 -3.48
N PHE A 54 -4.91 -11.59 -2.40
CA PHE A 54 -4.42 -10.21 -2.45
C PHE A 54 -3.12 -10.11 -3.25
N LEU A 55 -2.08 -10.85 -2.85
CA LEU A 55 -0.76 -10.77 -3.51
C LEU A 55 -0.82 -11.16 -4.99
N ARG A 56 -1.60 -12.20 -5.33
CA ARG A 56 -1.80 -12.59 -6.73
C ARG A 56 -2.56 -11.54 -7.53
N PHE A 57 -3.60 -10.94 -6.96
CA PHE A 57 -4.34 -9.86 -7.60
C PHE A 57 -3.44 -8.67 -7.96
N PHE A 58 -2.59 -8.27 -7.00
CA PHE A 58 -1.61 -7.23 -7.26
C PHE A 58 -0.60 -7.66 -8.30
N GLU A 59 -0.08 -8.87 -8.20
CA GLU A 59 0.89 -9.40 -9.14
C GLU A 59 0.35 -9.45 -10.58
N GLU A 60 -0.95 -9.70 -10.79
CA GLU A 60 -1.57 -9.67 -12.12
C GLU A 60 -1.79 -8.25 -12.65
N ARG A 61 -2.19 -7.30 -11.78
CA ARG A 61 -2.51 -5.93 -12.19
C ARG A 61 -1.30 -5.00 -12.23
N CYS A 62 -0.27 -5.30 -11.47
CA CYS A 62 0.95 -4.51 -11.34
C CYS A 62 2.03 -4.83 -12.39
N GLN A 63 1.75 -5.74 -13.33
CA GLN A 63 2.62 -6.01 -14.48
C GLN A 63 2.49 -4.99 -15.62
N LYS A 64 1.45 -4.14 -15.58
CA LYS A 64 1.21 -3.14 -16.61
C LYS A 64 1.94 -1.84 -16.27
N GLN A 65 2.35 -1.10 -17.30
CA GLN A 65 2.89 0.23 -17.09
C GLN A 65 1.83 1.13 -16.45
N GLY A 66 2.09 1.77 -15.32
CA GLY A 66 1.02 2.48 -14.62
C GLY A 66 1.40 3.29 -13.39
N ILE A 67 0.47 4.14 -12.95
CA ILE A 67 0.54 4.82 -11.65
C ILE A 67 -0.35 4.06 -10.67
N TYR A 68 0.23 3.63 -9.57
CA TYR A 68 -0.45 2.89 -8.50
C TYR A 68 -0.49 3.77 -7.26
N ILE A 69 -1.69 4.06 -6.79
CA ILE A 69 -1.94 4.89 -5.62
C ILE A 69 -2.49 3.98 -4.53
N PHE A 70 -1.88 4.02 -3.36
CA PHE A 70 -2.27 3.24 -2.19
C PHE A 70 -2.58 4.16 -1.03
N ASP A 71 -3.71 3.93 -0.39
CA ASP A 71 -4.16 4.67 0.78
C ASP A 71 -4.32 3.71 1.96
N GLU A 72 -3.45 3.87 2.95
CA GLU A 72 -3.34 3.09 4.18
C GLU A 72 -3.41 1.55 3.98
N PRO A 73 -2.59 0.95 3.09
CA PRO A 73 -2.69 -0.46 2.78
C PRO A 73 -2.50 -1.38 3.99
N GLU A 74 -1.77 -0.95 5.01
CA GLU A 74 -1.56 -1.67 6.27
C GLU A 74 -2.85 -1.95 7.04
N SER A 75 -3.89 -1.12 6.91
CA SER A 75 -5.17 -1.29 7.61
C SER A 75 -5.90 -2.58 7.19
N ALA A 76 -5.59 -3.10 6.00
CA ALA A 76 -6.09 -4.38 5.49
C ALA A 76 -5.06 -5.53 5.58
N LEU A 77 -3.84 -5.29 6.08
CA LEU A 77 -2.74 -6.25 6.02
C LEU A 77 -2.14 -6.55 7.40
N SER A 78 -2.10 -7.83 7.76
CA SER A 78 -1.31 -8.28 8.91
C SER A 78 0.19 -7.98 8.73
N PRO A 79 1.00 -7.93 9.80
CA PRO A 79 2.43 -7.61 9.69
C PRO A 79 3.18 -8.49 8.68
N SER A 80 2.95 -9.80 8.70
CA SER A 80 3.55 -10.73 7.73
C SER A 80 3.15 -10.40 6.29
N ARG A 81 1.95 -9.87 6.05
CA ARG A 81 1.47 -9.48 4.72
C ARG A 81 2.02 -8.15 4.26
N GLN A 82 2.31 -7.23 5.18
CA GLN A 82 3.06 -6.01 4.85
C GLN A 82 4.46 -6.36 4.31
N ILE A 83 5.12 -7.40 4.85
CA ILE A 83 6.40 -7.90 4.33
C ILE A 83 6.26 -8.42 2.89
N GLU A 84 5.21 -9.19 2.62
CA GLU A 84 4.95 -9.67 1.25
C GLU A 84 4.62 -8.52 0.29
N PHE A 85 3.92 -7.50 0.78
CA PHE A 85 3.63 -6.29 0.01
C PHE A 85 4.91 -5.50 -0.33
N LEU A 86 5.89 -5.42 0.58
CA LEU A 86 7.22 -4.87 0.26
C LEU A 86 7.91 -5.65 -0.88
N LYS A 87 7.83 -6.99 -0.87
CA LYS A 87 8.39 -7.82 -1.95
C LYS A 87 7.69 -7.55 -3.29
N LEU A 88 6.37 -7.33 -3.28
CA LEU A 88 5.62 -6.94 -4.47
C LEU A 88 6.08 -5.57 -4.98
N MET A 89 6.13 -4.55 -4.11
CA MET A 89 6.64 -3.21 -4.46
C MET A 89 8.03 -3.30 -5.08
N ARG A 90 8.89 -4.19 -4.57
CA ARG A 90 10.22 -4.43 -5.13
C ARG A 90 10.18 -5.00 -6.55
N ARG A 91 9.27 -5.92 -6.84
CA ARG A 91 9.08 -6.43 -8.21
C ARG A 91 8.59 -5.33 -9.15
N MET A 92 7.65 -4.52 -8.67
CA MET A 92 7.13 -3.35 -9.39
C MET A 92 8.24 -2.35 -9.70
N ASP A 93 8.98 -1.89 -8.69
CA ASP A 93 10.12 -0.99 -8.79
C ASP A 93 11.17 -1.49 -9.80
N ASN A 94 11.53 -2.79 -9.71
CA ASN A 94 12.47 -3.41 -10.64
C ASN A 94 11.98 -3.46 -12.09
N SER A 95 10.67 -3.49 -12.33
CA SER A 95 10.10 -3.46 -13.70
C SER A 95 10.34 -2.12 -14.40
N ARG A 96 10.62 -1.04 -13.63
CA ARG A 96 10.82 0.35 -14.09
C ARG A 96 9.67 0.95 -14.92
N ASN A 97 8.53 0.29 -14.98
CA ASN A 97 7.38 0.72 -15.76
C ASN A 97 6.23 1.21 -14.89
N CYS A 98 6.42 1.32 -13.57
CA CYS A 98 5.39 1.77 -12.67
C CYS A 98 5.86 2.87 -11.74
N GLN A 99 4.93 3.73 -11.35
CA GLN A 99 5.11 4.69 -10.27
C GLN A 99 4.18 4.31 -9.12
N ILE A 100 4.72 4.26 -7.91
CA ILE A 100 3.95 4.00 -6.69
C ILE A 100 3.85 5.30 -5.89
N ILE A 101 2.64 5.66 -5.49
CA ILE A 101 2.36 6.75 -4.55
C ILE A 101 1.57 6.11 -3.40
N MET A 102 2.03 6.31 -2.17
CA MET A 102 1.44 5.64 -1.00
C MET A 102 1.29 6.61 0.16
N ALA A 103 0.10 6.66 0.73
CA ALA A 103 -0.14 7.15 2.08
C ALA A 103 -0.14 5.94 3.03
N THR A 104 0.61 6.02 4.12
CA THR A 104 0.74 4.94 5.10
C THR A 104 1.13 5.49 6.45
N HIS A 105 0.68 4.81 7.49
CA HIS A 105 1.05 4.93 8.89
C HIS A 105 2.01 3.83 9.35
N SER A 106 2.32 2.83 8.49
CA SER A 106 3.20 1.72 8.84
C SER A 106 4.68 2.07 8.66
N PRO A 107 5.50 2.08 9.74
CA PRO A 107 6.94 2.27 9.61
C PRO A 107 7.62 1.19 8.76
N MET A 108 7.05 -0.02 8.69
CA MET A 108 7.58 -1.09 7.84
C MET A 108 7.49 -0.73 6.35
N LEU A 109 6.40 -0.08 5.94
CA LEU A 109 6.20 0.37 4.56
C LEU A 109 6.99 1.65 4.25
N MET A 110 7.04 2.59 5.21
CA MET A 110 7.86 3.81 5.10
C MET A 110 9.34 3.51 4.90
N ALA A 111 9.83 2.40 5.45
CA ALA A 111 11.23 1.96 5.33
C ALA A 111 11.60 1.35 3.98
N TYR A 112 10.73 1.41 2.97
CA TYR A 112 11.05 0.90 1.65
C TYR A 112 12.27 1.63 1.04
N PRO A 113 13.30 0.91 0.60
CA PRO A 113 14.53 1.53 0.10
C PRO A 113 14.30 2.30 -1.20
N ASN A 114 14.99 3.42 -1.37
CA ASN A 114 14.88 4.32 -2.55
C ASN A 114 13.53 5.05 -2.71
N ALA A 115 12.58 4.86 -1.79
CA ALA A 115 11.39 5.70 -1.76
C ALA A 115 11.73 7.11 -1.28
N ARG A 116 11.05 8.11 -1.87
CA ARG A 116 11.02 9.45 -1.29
C ARG A 116 9.93 9.49 -0.24
N LEU A 117 10.32 9.54 1.03
CA LEU A 117 9.39 9.68 2.13
C LEU A 117 9.07 11.15 2.38
N LEU A 118 7.78 11.47 2.37
CA LEU A 118 7.26 12.82 2.61
C LEU A 118 6.34 12.79 3.82
N ARG A 119 6.58 13.67 4.79
CA ARG A 119 5.65 13.93 5.90
C ARG A 119 4.68 15.02 5.49
N LEU A 120 3.40 14.77 5.68
CA LEU A 120 2.35 15.77 5.53
C LEU A 120 2.16 16.49 6.86
N SER A 121 2.44 17.79 6.89
CA SER A 121 2.24 18.65 8.05
C SER A 121 1.25 19.78 7.72
N LYS A 122 0.80 20.52 8.74
CA LYS A 122 0.01 21.76 8.55
C LYS A 122 0.74 22.84 7.74
N TYR A 123 2.07 22.73 7.60
CA TYR A 123 2.90 23.67 6.84
C TYR A 123 3.24 23.18 5.42
N GLY A 124 2.78 21.98 5.04
CA GLY A 124 3.02 21.38 3.73
C GLY A 124 3.74 20.03 3.79
N LEU A 125 4.29 19.63 2.64
CA LEU A 125 5.04 18.38 2.48
C LEU A 125 6.54 18.62 2.71
N GLU A 126 7.15 17.78 3.53
CA GLU A 126 8.58 17.83 3.82
C GLU A 126 9.22 16.44 3.66
N THR A 127 10.44 16.41 3.13
CA THR A 127 11.20 15.15 3.03
C THR A 127 11.76 14.79 4.40
N VAL A 128 11.53 13.57 4.85
CA VAL A 128 11.99 13.06 6.15
C VAL A 128 12.61 11.68 6.02
N SER A 129 13.45 11.30 6.97
CA SER A 129 13.84 9.91 7.17
C SER A 129 12.78 9.17 8.00
N VAL A 130 12.80 7.83 7.95
CA VAL A 130 11.85 6.99 8.68
C VAL A 130 11.94 7.26 10.18
N GLU A 131 13.16 7.44 10.70
CA GLU A 131 13.43 7.69 12.12
C GLU A 131 12.86 9.01 12.63
N GLN A 132 12.59 9.95 11.73
CA GLN A 132 12.01 11.24 12.06
C GLN A 132 10.48 11.20 12.13
N THR A 133 9.85 10.15 11.62
CA THR A 133 8.40 9.97 11.63
C THR A 133 7.89 9.67 13.04
N ASP A 134 6.70 10.17 13.35
CA ASP A 134 6.12 9.99 14.69
C ASP A 134 5.75 8.52 14.93
N HIS A 135 5.24 7.82 13.90
CA HIS A 135 4.97 6.39 13.96
C HIS A 135 6.20 5.56 14.31
N PHE A 136 7.36 5.85 13.71
CA PHE A 136 8.59 5.14 14.04
C PHE A 136 9.05 5.43 15.46
N LYS A 137 8.98 6.68 15.93
CA LYS A 137 9.38 7.06 17.29
C LYS A 137 8.52 6.36 18.34
N VAL A 138 7.20 6.41 18.19
CA VAL A 138 6.25 5.76 19.10
C VAL A 138 6.49 4.26 19.13
N MET A 139 6.66 3.63 17.96
CA MET A 139 6.99 2.20 17.92
C MET A 139 8.31 1.92 18.62
N ARG A 140 9.38 2.67 18.34
CA ARG A 140 10.69 2.48 19.00
C ARG A 140 10.57 2.54 20.52
N GLU A 141 9.87 3.54 21.05
CA GLU A 141 9.67 3.71 22.49
C GLU A 141 8.92 2.51 23.09
N PHE A 142 7.86 2.06 22.44
CA PHE A 142 7.15 0.84 22.83
C PHE A 142 8.06 -0.41 22.82
N TRP A 143 8.97 -0.54 21.85
CA TRP A 143 9.91 -1.67 21.79
C TRP A 143 10.99 -1.61 22.87
N ASP A 144 11.37 -0.41 23.31
CA ASP A 144 12.40 -0.20 24.34
C ASP A 144 11.89 -0.55 25.74
N ASP A 145 10.65 -0.13 26.09
CA ASP A 145 9.97 -0.52 27.34
C ASP A 145 8.44 -0.63 27.16
N PRO A 146 7.91 -1.80 26.78
CA PRO A 146 6.47 -1.97 26.55
C PRO A 146 5.63 -1.73 27.81
N ALA A 147 6.11 -2.12 28.99
CA ALA A 147 5.34 -2.02 30.22
C ALA A 147 5.28 -0.56 30.69
N GLY A 148 6.43 0.11 30.77
CA GLY A 148 6.51 1.52 31.13
C GLY A 148 5.80 2.43 30.12
N PHE A 149 5.88 2.13 28.81
CA PHE A 149 5.14 2.84 27.78
C PHE A 149 3.62 2.75 28.00
N VAL A 150 3.10 1.55 28.27
CA VAL A 150 1.66 1.33 28.47
C VAL A 150 1.19 1.97 29.78
N GLU A 151 1.94 1.86 30.86
CA GLU A 151 1.62 2.53 32.14
C GLU A 151 1.56 4.05 31.95
N ALA A 152 2.58 4.66 31.36
CA ALA A 152 2.62 6.10 31.10
C ALA A 152 1.48 6.57 30.20
N ALA A 153 1.12 5.80 29.17
CA ALA A 153 0.05 6.16 28.23
C ALA A 153 -1.37 6.02 28.81
N ILE A 154 -1.56 5.21 29.86
CA ILE A 154 -2.87 5.02 30.53
C ILE A 154 -3.06 6.03 31.66
N ASP A 155 -1.98 6.45 32.31
CA ASP A 155 -2.01 7.38 33.46
C ASP A 155 -2.12 8.87 33.05
N GLU A 156 -1.98 9.20 31.76
CA GLU A 156 -2.31 10.52 31.16
C GLU A 156 -3.81 10.74 30.93
#